data_AF-A0A6G6W3C8-F1
#
_entry.id   AF-A0A6G6W3C8-F1
#
_cell.length_a   1.000
_cell.length_b   1.000
_cell.length_c   1.000
_cell.angle_alpha   90.00
_cell.angle_beta   90.00
_cell.angle_gamma   90.00
#
_symmetry.space_group_name_H-M   'P 1'
#
loop_
_entity.id
_entity.type
_entity.pdbx_description
1 polymer ?
#
loop_
_entity_poly.entity_id
_entity_poly.type
_entity_poly.pdbx_seq_one_letter_code
_entity_poly.pdbx_strand_id
1 'polypeptide(L)' 'MLFIIYGILLVGGMFVLGISFSLPAFQALVFVIGLLMVVGAIGVPIAAGANEHRR' A
#
# COMPACT_ATOMS: atom_id res chain seq x y z
N MET A 1 -16.15 -1.04 6.66
CA MET A 1 -15.67 -1.96 5.61
C MET A 1 -14.39 -1.45 4.94
N LEU A 2 -14.35 -0.19 4.48
CA LEU A 2 -13.15 0.44 3.90
C LEU A 2 -11.90 0.37 4.80
N PHE A 3 -12.05 0.56 6.11
CA PHE A 3 -10.94 0.43 7.07
C PHE A 3 -10.23 -0.94 7.01
N ILE A 4 -11.02 -2.03 6.92
CA ILE A 4 -10.47 -3.39 6.84
C ILE A 4 -9.72 -3.60 5.52
N ILE A 5 -10.23 -3.04 4.42
CA ILE A 5 -9.60 -3.11 3.11
C ILE A 5 -8.24 -2.40 3.12
N TYR A 6 -8.17 -1.18 3.66
CA TYR A 6 -6.90 -0.46 3.79
C TYR A 6 -5.94 -1.14 4.76
N GLY A 7 -6.45 -1.74 5.84
CA GLY A 7 -5.65 -2.55 6.76
C GLY A 7 -5.02 -3.77 6.06
N ILE A 8 -5.78 -4.51 5.27
CA ILE A 8 -5.26 -5.64 4.47
C ILE A 8 -4.25 -5.16 3.44
N LEU A 9 -4.53 -4.04 2.75
CA LEU A 9 -3.62 -3.48 1.76
C LEU A 9 -2.29 -3.04 2.39
N LEU A 10 -2.33 -2.48 3.60
CA LEU A 10 -1.15 -2.09 4.36
C LEU A 10 -0.31 -3.30 4.75
N VAL A 11 -0.93 -4.29 5.41
CA VAL A 11 -0.24 -5.51 5.86
C VAL A 11 0.30 -6.30 4.66
N GLY A 12 -0.49 -6.41 3.59
CA GLY A 12 -0.08 -7.02 2.33
C GLY A 12 1.10 -6.29 1.69
N GLY A 13 1.08 -4.95 1.65
CA GLY A 13 2.19 -4.15 1.14
C GLY A 13 3.48 -4.33 1.94
N MET A 14 3.40 -4.37 3.28
CA MET A 14 4.55 -4.64 4.16
C MET A 14 5.14 -6.04 3.92
N PHE A 15 4.28 -7.04 3.72
CA PHE A 15 4.72 -8.39 3.39
C PHE A 15 5.40 -8.47 2.02
N VAL A 16 4.84 -7.82 0.99
CA VAL A 16 5.44 -7.73 -0.35
C VAL A 16 6.79 -7.01 -0.32
N LEU A 17 6.94 -5.96 0.49
CA LEU A 17 8.23 -5.30 0.71
C LEU A 17 9.26 -6.25 1.32
N GLY A 18 8.88 -7.08 2.29
CA GLY A 18 9.76 -8.10 2.86
C GLY A 18 10.18 -9.14 1.82
N ILE A 19 9.23 -9.66 1.04
CA ILE A 19 9.50 -10.63 -0.03
C ILE A 19 10.40 -10.07 -1.14
N SER A 20 10.40 -8.76 -1.37
CA SER A 20 11.26 -8.17 -2.39
C SER A 20 12.74 -8.54 -2.22
N PHE A 21 13.20 -8.69 -0.98
CA PHE A 21 14.59 -9.06 -0.66
C PHE A 21 14.90 -10.55 -0.88
N SER A 22 13.89 -11.41 -1.04
CA SER A 22 14.10 -12.83 -1.37
C SER A 22 14.15 -13.09 -2.87
N LEU A 23 13.95 -12.07 -3.72
CA LEU A 23 13.85 -12.20 -5.19
C LEU A 23 14.91 -11.36 -5.90
N PRO A 24 16.17 -11.84 -6.03
CA PRO A 24 17.28 -11.04 -6.56
C PRO A 24 17.03 -10.49 -7.97
N ALA A 25 16.38 -11.25 -8.84
CA ALA A 25 16.12 -10.86 -10.23
C ALA A 25 15.04 -9.78 -10.38
N PHE A 26 14.08 -9.72 -9.45
CA PHE A 26 12.91 -8.82 -9.53
C PHE A 26 12.80 -7.88 -8.33
N GLN A 27 13.85 -7.79 -7.51
CA GLN A 27 13.85 -7.08 -6.23
C GLN A 27 13.33 -5.65 -6.38
N ALA A 28 13.86 -4.89 -7.34
CA ALA A 28 13.46 -3.50 -7.57
C ALA A 28 11.97 -3.37 -7.92
N LEU A 29 11.46 -4.24 -8.80
CA LEU A 29 10.08 -4.21 -9.25
C LEU A 29 9.11 -4.58 -8.11
N VAL A 30 9.40 -5.67 -7.39
CA VAL A 30 8.56 -6.14 -6.27
C VAL A 30 8.61 -5.15 -5.10
N PHE A 31 9.76 -4.52 -4.85
CA PHE A 31 9.90 -3.47 -3.85
C PHE A 31 9.03 -2.26 -4.18
N VAL A 32 9.06 -1.78 -5.43
CA VAL A 32 8.22 -0.65 -5.86
C VAL A 32 6.74 -0.98 -5.73
N ILE A 33 6.32 -2.20 -6.09
CA ILE A 33 4.92 -2.64 -5.92
C ILE A 33 4.52 -2.62 -4.44
N GLY A 34 5.34 -3.20 -3.56
CA GLY A 34 5.08 -3.18 -2.12
C GLY A 34 5.01 -1.76 -1.56
N LEU A 35 5.91 -0.88 -2.00
CA LEU A 35 5.92 0.53 -1.61
C LEU A 35 4.63 1.24 -2.04
N LEU A 36 4.18 1.04 -3.28
CA LEU A 36 2.94 1.62 -3.79
C LEU A 36 1.71 1.11 -3.05
N MET A 37 1.67 -0.16 -2.64
CA MET A 37 0.59 -0.69 -1.82
C MET A 37 0.52 0.00 -0.44
N VAL A 38 1.67 0.16 0.23
CA VAL A 38 1.74 0.82 1.54
C VAL A 38 1.34 2.30 1.42
N VAL A 39 1.89 3.01 0.44
CA VAL A 39 1.56 4.42 0.19
C VAL A 39 0.09 4.57 -0.16
N GLY A 40 -0.47 3.68 -1.00
CA GLY A 40 -1.88 3.67 -1.35
C GLY A 40 -2.80 3.41 -0.15
N ALA A 41 -2.44 2.46 0.72
CA ALA A 41 -3.21 2.15 1.93
C ALA A 41 -3.37 3.34 2.86
N ILE A 42 -2.39 4.25 2.89
CA ILE A 42 -2.40 5.45 3.75
C ILE A 42 -2.95 6.66 2.98
N GLY A 43 -2.45 6.92 1.77
CA GLY A 43 -2.76 8.11 0.99
C GLY A 43 -4.20 8.14 0.47
N VAL A 44 -4.76 6.99 0.08
CA VAL A 44 -6.14 6.91 -0.44
C VAL A 44 -7.20 7.31 0.58
N PRO A 45 -7.23 6.78 1.83
CA PRO A 45 -8.24 7.20 2.80
C PRO A 45 -8.09 8.68 3.21
N ILE A 46 -6.87 9.20 3.27
CA ILE A 46 -6.62 10.63 3.55
C ILE A 46 -7.20 11.50 2.43
N ALA A 47 -6.90 11.16 1.17
CA ALA A 47 -7.42 11.88 0.01
C ALA A 47 -8.95 11.80 -0.08
N ALA A 48 -9.53 10.63 0.21
CA ALA A 48 -10.98 10.43 0.24
C ALA A 48 -11.65 11.32 1.29
N GLY A 49 -11.14 11.34 2.53
CA GLY A 49 -11.69 12.18 3.60
C GLY A 49 -11.56 13.69 3.33
N ALA A 50 -10.48 14.11 2.66
CA ALA A 50 -10.29 15.49 2.23
C ALA A 50 -11.29 15.91 1.13
N ASN A 51 -11.66 14.98 0.24
CA ASN A 51 -12.64 15.23 -0.82
C ASN A 51 -14.07 15.30 -0.27
N GLU A 52 -14.40 14.50 0.75
CA GLU A 52 -15.70 14.56 1.45
C GLU A 52 -15.91 15.90 2.16
N HIS A 53 -14.86 16.48 2.77
CA HIS A 53 -14.95 17.81 3.43
C HIS A 53 -15.14 18.99 2.47
N ARG A 54 -14.87 18.80 1.17
CA ARG A 54 -15.02 19.86 0.15
C ARG A 54 -16.40 19.90 -0.50
N ARG A 55 -17.28 18.94 -0.21
CA ARG A 55 -18.66 18.87 -0.73
C ARG A 55 -19.65 19.37 0.32
#